data_AF-A0A1Y4TE38-F1
#
_entry.id   AF-A0A1Y4TE38-F1
#
_cell.length_a   1.000
_cell.length_b   1.000
_cell.length_c   1.000
_cell.angle_alpha   90.00
_cell.angle_beta   90.00
_cell.angle_gamma   90.00
#
_symmetry.space_group_name_H-M   'P 1'
#
loop_
_entity.id
_entity.type
_entity.pdbx_description
1 polymer ?
#
loop_
_entity_poly.entity_id
_entity_poly.type
_entity_poly.pdbx_seq_one_letter_code
_entity_poly.pdbx_strand_id
1 'polypeptide(L)'
;MKKEDILQKARSEGNGEYEERVQGRIMTRSALAVVALCAFFWLARVFQADRLGLAEVGAWELPAIATGYAAFVHLWMYARLKTRANLVGGLCCLVGFLAFTVRFLVGL
;
A
#
# COMPACT_ATOMS: atom_id res chain seq x y z
N MET A 1 -0.47 -32.71 26.65
CA MET A 1 -0.27 -31.29 26.28
C MET A 1 0.13 -30.52 27.51
N LYS A 2 1.23 -29.75 27.45
CA LYS A 2 1.68 -28.95 28.60
C LYS A 2 0.81 -27.69 28.68
N LYS A 3 0.52 -27.20 29.89
CA LYS A 3 -0.31 -25.99 30.12
C LYS A 3 0.16 -24.78 29.31
N GLU A 4 1.46 -24.70 29.02
CA GLU A 4 2.08 -23.66 28.20
C GLU A 4 1.61 -23.68 26.74
N ASP A 5 1.44 -24.87 26.14
CA ASP A 5 0.97 -25.01 24.75
C ASP A 5 -0.47 -24.50 24.60
N ILE A 6 -1.30 -24.71 25.62
CA ILE A 6 -2.71 -24.28 25.65
C ILE A 6 -2.80 -22.75 25.79
N LEU A 7 -1.96 -22.18 26.65
CA LEU A 7 -1.86 -20.72 26.82
C LEU A 7 -1.31 -20.02 25.57
N GLN A 8 -0.36 -20.63 24.88
CA GLN A 8 0.21 -20.10 23.65
C GLN A 8 -0.80 -20.18 22.51
N LYS A 9 -1.54 -21.29 22.41
CA LYS A 9 -2.59 -21.49 21.41
C LYS A 9 -3.79 -20.54 21.61
N ALA A 10 -4.23 -20.34 22.86
CA ALA A 10 -5.30 -19.38 23.17
C ALA A 10 -4.87 -17.92 22.87
N ARG A 11 -3.60 -17.56 23.09
CA ARG A 11 -3.07 -16.25 22.66
C ARG A 11 -3.03 -16.12 21.15
N SER A 12 -2.60 -17.15 20.42
CA SER A 12 -2.57 -17.10 18.95
C SER A 12 -3.97 -17.05 18.33
N GLU A 13 -4.94 -17.78 18.90
CA GLU A 13 -6.33 -17.77 18.43
C GLU A 13 -7.01 -16.42 18.66
N GLY A 14 -6.80 -15.81 19.85
CA GLY A 14 -7.28 -14.45 20.13
C GLY A 14 -6.60 -13.35 19.30
N ASN A 15 -5.34 -13.55 18.89
CA ASN A 15 -4.64 -12.65 17.98
C ASN A 15 -5.12 -12.81 16.53
N GLY A 16 -5.50 -14.02 16.12
CA GLY A 16 -6.02 -14.33 14.79
C GLY A 16 -7.33 -13.60 14.49
N GLU A 17 -8.31 -13.65 15.40
CA GLU A 17 -9.57 -12.89 15.24
C GLU A 17 -9.33 -11.37 15.14
N TYR A 18 -8.35 -10.85 15.88
CA TYR A 18 -7.99 -9.44 15.82
C TYR A 18 -7.34 -9.08 14.48
N GLU A 19 -6.41 -9.89 14.00
CA GLU A 19 -5.76 -9.73 12.69
C GLU A 19 -6.79 -9.77 11.56
N GLU A 20 -7.76 -10.67 11.62
CA GLU A 20 -8.82 -10.83 10.62
C GLU A 20 -9.74 -9.61 10.56
N ARG A 21 -10.15 -9.07 11.74
CA ARG A 21 -10.92 -7.82 11.80
C ARG A 21 -10.14 -6.61 11.32
N VAL A 22 -8.81 -6.60 11.53
CA VAL A 22 -7.93 -5.54 11.02
C VAL A 22 -7.80 -5.66 9.50
N GLN A 23 -7.62 -6.86 8.96
CA GLN A 23 -7.58 -7.12 7.51
C GLN A 23 -8.88 -6.71 6.81
N GLY A 24 -10.05 -7.05 7.37
CA GLY A 24 -11.34 -6.62 6.80
C GLY A 24 -11.53 -5.09 6.76
N ARG A 25 -11.07 -4.39 7.81
CA ARG A 25 -11.06 -2.91 7.83
C ARG A 25 -10.03 -2.29 6.89
N ILE A 26 -8.92 -2.98 6.65
CA ILE A 26 -7.94 -2.55 5.66
C ILE A 26 -8.57 -2.63 4.29
N MET A 27 -9.16 -3.77 3.90
CA MET A 27 -9.76 -4.00 2.58
C MET A 27 -10.62 -2.83 2.08
N THR A 28 -11.53 -2.32 2.92
CA THR A 28 -12.40 -1.18 2.58
C THR A 28 -11.63 0.14 2.45
N ARG A 29 -10.64 0.41 3.31
CA ARG A 29 -9.79 1.60 3.23
C ARG A 29 -8.79 1.53 2.08
N SER A 30 -8.32 0.34 1.72
CA SER A 30 -7.48 0.11 0.55
C SER A 30 -8.19 0.49 -0.74
N ALA A 31 -9.50 0.21 -0.85
CA ALA A 31 -10.26 0.62 -2.03
C ALA A 31 -10.24 2.15 -2.19
N LEU A 32 -10.43 2.90 -1.11
CA LEU A 32 -10.30 4.36 -1.12
C LEU A 32 -8.88 4.82 -1.47
N ALA A 33 -7.85 4.14 -0.95
CA ALA A 33 -6.45 4.46 -1.27
C ALA A 33 -6.14 4.23 -2.76
N VAL A 34 -6.63 3.14 -3.35
CA VAL A 34 -6.48 2.86 -4.79
C VAL A 34 -7.21 3.92 -5.61
N VAL A 35 -8.46 4.25 -5.26
CA VAL A 35 -9.23 5.30 -5.98
C VAL A 35 -8.51 6.64 -5.90
N ALA A 36 -7.98 7.01 -4.73
CA ALA A 36 -7.23 8.25 -4.55
C ALA A 36 -5.93 8.26 -5.38
N LEU A 37 -5.18 7.16 -5.40
CA LEU A 37 -3.98 7.02 -6.22
C LEU A 37 -4.31 7.11 -7.72
N CYS A 38 -5.33 6.41 -8.19
CA CYS A 38 -5.79 6.48 -9.57
C CYS A 38 -6.21 7.91 -9.95
N ALA A 39 -6.99 8.59 -9.09
CA ALA A 39 -7.40 9.97 -9.33
C ALA A 39 -6.20 10.94 -9.39
N PHE A 40 -5.23 10.77 -8.48
CA PHE A 40 -4.00 11.55 -8.48
C PHE A 40 -3.19 11.37 -9.77
N PHE A 41 -2.93 10.12 -10.18
CA PHE A 41 -2.17 9.86 -11.40
C PHE A 41 -2.91 10.26 -12.66
N TRP A 42 -4.24 10.09 -12.69
CA TRP A 42 -5.05 10.56 -13.81
C TRP A 42 -4.95 12.08 -13.97
N LEU A 43 -5.13 12.85 -12.89
CA LEU A 43 -4.94 14.31 -12.92
C LEU A 43 -3.51 14.68 -13.33
N ALA A 44 -2.51 14.05 -12.71
CA ALA A 44 -1.11 14.31 -13.03
C ALA A 44 -0.78 13.99 -14.50
N ARG A 45 -1.39 12.95 -15.08
CA ARG A 45 -1.28 12.60 -16.50
C ARG A 45 -1.85 13.69 -17.40
N VAL A 46 -3.03 14.21 -17.07
CA VAL A 46 -3.66 15.32 -17.82
C VAL A 46 -2.78 16.57 -17.80
N PHE A 47 -2.31 16.99 -16.63
CA PHE A 47 -1.42 18.15 -16.50
C PHE A 47 -0.09 17.95 -17.23
N GLN A 48 0.46 16.75 -17.20
CA GLN A 48 1.74 16.48 -17.82
C GLN A 48 1.64 16.35 -19.35
N ALA A 49 0.53 15.80 -19.86
CA ALA A 49 0.21 15.80 -21.29
C ALA A 49 0.08 17.23 -21.82
N ASP A 50 -0.63 18.10 -21.09
CA ASP A 50 -0.76 19.52 -21.41
C ASP A 50 0.60 20.25 -21.41
N ARG A 51 1.41 20.04 -20.37
CA ARG A 51 2.75 20.64 -20.25
C ARG A 51 3.71 20.21 -21.37
N LEU A 52 3.64 18.95 -21.80
CA LEU A 52 4.54 18.38 -22.81
C LEU A 52 4.00 18.49 -24.24
N GLY A 53 2.76 18.96 -24.42
CA GLY A 53 2.10 19.00 -25.73
C GLY A 53 1.91 17.62 -26.36
N LEU A 54 1.84 16.56 -25.53
CA LEU A 54 1.72 15.17 -25.98
C LEU A 54 0.26 14.73 -25.93
N ALA A 55 -0.17 13.90 -26.88
CA ALA A 55 -1.50 13.29 -26.87
C ALA A 55 -1.70 12.36 -25.66
N GLU A 56 -0.64 11.64 -25.25
CA GLU A 56 -0.63 10.80 -24.06
C GLU A 56 0.76 10.75 -23.39
N VAL A 57 0.75 10.59 -22.06
CA VAL A 57 1.93 10.34 -21.21
C VAL A 57 2.05 8.84 -20.91
N GLY A 58 3.28 8.34 -20.80
CA GLY A 58 3.59 6.90 -20.68
C GLY A 58 3.07 6.18 -19.43
N ALA A 59 3.05 4.84 -19.50
CA ALA A 59 2.32 3.93 -18.60
C ALA A 59 2.93 3.68 -17.19
N TRP A 60 3.80 4.56 -16.69
CA TRP A 60 4.47 4.39 -15.38
C TRP A 60 3.55 4.59 -14.16
N GLU A 61 2.31 5.01 -14.40
CA GLU A 61 1.25 5.10 -13.39
C GLU A 61 0.91 3.76 -12.73
N LEU A 62 0.92 2.64 -13.46
CA LEU A 62 0.51 1.34 -12.91
C LEU A 62 1.50 0.79 -11.86
N PRO A 63 2.83 0.72 -12.09
CA PRO A 63 3.79 0.35 -11.05
C PRO A 63 3.76 1.28 -9.83
N ALA A 64 3.56 2.58 -10.05
CA ALA A 64 3.44 3.55 -8.97
C ALA A 64 2.18 3.29 -8.13
N ILE A 65 1.01 3.12 -8.76
CA ILE A 65 -0.24 2.81 -8.05
C ILE A 65 -0.10 1.50 -7.26
N ALA A 66 0.47 0.45 -7.86
CA ALA A 66 0.66 -0.85 -7.20
C ALA A 66 1.57 -0.78 -5.97
N THR A 67 2.71 -0.10 -6.10
CA THR A 67 3.67 0.06 -4.99
C THR A 67 3.17 1.02 -3.91
N GLY A 68 2.47 2.10 -4.29
CA GLY A 68 1.81 3.02 -3.34
C GLY A 68 0.71 2.33 -2.55
N TYR A 69 -0.10 1.51 -3.22
CA TYR A 69 -1.10 0.66 -2.58
C TYR A 69 -0.46 -0.31 -1.58
N ALA A 70 0.58 -1.04 -2.00
CA ALA A 70 1.27 -2.00 -1.13
C ALA A 70 1.91 -1.29 0.09
N ALA A 71 2.49 -0.11 -0.11
CA ALA A 71 3.03 0.72 0.97
C ALA A 71 1.93 1.10 1.98
N PHE A 72 0.78 1.56 1.51
CA PHE A 72 -0.36 1.89 2.35
C PHE A 72 -0.82 0.68 3.19
N VAL A 73 -1.03 -0.47 2.55
CA VAL A 73 -1.48 -1.69 3.24
C VAL A 73 -0.48 -2.11 4.32
N HIS A 74 0.81 -2.23 3.98
CA HIS A 74 1.83 -2.68 4.92
C HIS A 74 2.05 -1.70 6.07
N LEU A 75 2.13 -0.39 5.80
CA LEU A 75 2.29 0.61 6.87
C LEU A 75 1.05 0.68 7.78
N TRP A 76 -0.15 0.50 7.22
CA TRP A 76 -1.38 0.41 8.00
C TRP A 76 -1.41 -0.83 8.89
N MET A 77 -1.06 -1.99 8.34
CA MET A 77 -0.92 -3.24 9.10
C MET A 77 0.10 -3.06 10.22
N TYR A 78 1.24 -2.41 9.96
CA TYR A 78 2.23 -2.11 11.00
C TYR A 78 1.66 -1.19 12.09
N ALA A 79 0.90 -0.15 11.73
CA ALA A 79 0.30 0.75 12.72
C ALA A 79 -0.63 0.02 13.70
N ARG A 80 -1.27 -1.08 13.27
CA ARG A 80 -2.22 -1.87 14.07
C ARG A 80 -1.60 -3.08 14.75
N LEU A 81 -0.78 -3.85 14.04
CA LEU A 81 -0.21 -5.13 14.48
C LEU A 81 1.21 -4.99 15.03
N LYS A 82 1.86 -3.84 14.78
CA LYS A 82 3.24 -3.53 15.22
C LYS A 82 4.29 -4.58 14.79
N THR A 83 4.01 -5.34 13.74
CA THR A 83 4.88 -6.38 13.20
C THR A 83 5.98 -5.80 12.31
N ARG A 84 7.25 -6.08 12.63
CA ARG A 84 8.42 -5.53 11.91
C ARG A 84 8.43 -5.85 10.42
N ALA A 85 7.92 -7.02 10.01
CA ALA A 85 7.82 -7.40 8.60
C ALA A 85 6.97 -6.42 7.79
N ASN A 86 5.86 -5.93 8.36
CA ASN A 86 5.00 -4.94 7.73
C ASN A 86 5.64 -3.55 7.67
N LEU A 87 6.45 -3.19 8.66
CA LEU A 87 7.22 -1.93 8.60
C LEU A 87 8.24 -1.96 7.45
N VAL A 88 9.05 -3.03 7.38
CA VAL A 88 10.08 -3.16 6.35
C VAL A 88 9.45 -3.25 4.96
N GLY A 89 8.43 -4.10 4.79
CA GLY A 89 7.69 -4.20 3.53
C GLY A 89 7.07 -2.87 3.11
N GLY A 90 6.44 -2.17 4.06
CA GLY A 90 5.84 -0.86 3.81
C GLY A 90 6.85 0.20 3.37
N LEU A 91 8.02 0.25 4.01
CA LEU A 91 9.10 1.17 3.63
C LEU A 91 9.69 0.83 2.26
N CYS A 92 9.93 -0.45 1.97
CA CYS A 92 10.41 -0.87 0.65
C CYS A 92 9.42 -0.49 -0.46
N CYS A 93 8.13 -0.75 -0.26
CA CYS A 93 7.09 -0.34 -1.21
C CYS A 93 6.97 1.18 -1.33
N LEU A 94 7.16 1.93 -0.24
CA LEU A 94 7.13 3.40 -0.27
C LEU A 94 8.29 3.96 -1.09
N VAL A 95 9.49 3.39 -0.98
CA VAL A 95 10.63 3.77 -1.82
C VAL A 95 10.33 3.50 -3.29
N GLY A 96 9.76 2.33 -3.61
CA GLY A 96 9.31 2.00 -4.97
C GLY A 96 8.27 2.99 -5.50
N PHE A 97 7.27 3.34 -4.68
CA PHE A 97 6.26 4.33 -5.00
C PHE A 97 6.88 5.68 -5.36
N LEU A 98 7.80 6.18 -4.53
CA LEU A 98 8.48 7.44 -4.79
C LEU A 98 9.31 7.39 -6.08
N ALA A 99 10.06 6.30 -6.31
CA ALA A 99 10.87 6.14 -7.51
C ALA A 99 10.02 6.16 -8.79
N PHE A 100 8.93 5.38 -8.83
CA PHE A 100 8.03 5.36 -10.00
C PHE A 100 7.24 6.66 -10.15
N THR A 101 6.83 7.30 -9.06
CA THR A 101 6.15 8.61 -9.11
C THR A 101 7.07 9.69 -9.66
N VAL A 102 8.32 9.75 -9.21
CA VAL A 102 9.32 10.71 -9.75
C VAL A 102 9.59 10.42 -11.22
N ARG A 103 9.77 9.15 -11.60
CA ARG A 103 9.98 8.75 -13.00
C ARG A 103 8.80 9.18 -13.88
N PHE A 104 7.57 8.96 -13.40
CA PHE A 104 6.36 9.44 -14.05
C PHE A 104 6.36 10.97 -14.17
N LEU A 105 6.64 11.72 -13.08
CA LEU A 105 6.61 13.18 -13.08
C LEU A 105 7.67 13.84 -13.99
N VAL A 106 8.84 13.21 -14.11
CA VAL A 106 9.96 13.70 -14.93
C VAL A 106 9.84 13.25 -16.40
N GLY A 107 8.94 12.30 -16.70
CA GLY A 107 8.75 11.76 -18.05
C GLY A 107 9.91 10.88 -18.53
N LEU A 108 10.61 10.23 -17.60
CA LEU A 108 11.79 9.39 -17.87
C LEU A 108 11.45 7.92 -18.14
#